data_AF-A0A2E0GM58-F1
#
_entry.id   AF-A0A2E0GM58-F1
#
_cell.length_a   1.000
_cell.length_b   1.000
_cell.length_c   1.000
_cell.angle_alpha   90.00
_cell.angle_beta   90.00
_cell.angle_gamma   90.00
#
_symmetry.space_group_name_H-M   'P 1'
#
loop_
_entity.id
_entity.type
_entity.pdbx_description
1 polymer ?
#
loop_
_entity_poly.entity_id
_entity_poly.type
_entity_poly.pdbx_seq_one_letter_code
_entity_poly.pdbx_strand_id
1 'polypeptide(L)'
;MRNDEDLDKHYALATRFATNLMTQPNAITGEDLTELREFFTDDQLIELSLDVMKWNYQKVSVALGTDREVREGELSELHFDASGKWSFS
;
A
#
# COMPACT_ATOMS: atom_id res chain seq x y z
N MET A 1 -29.80 1.70 -1.89
CA MET A 1 -29.56 2.32 -3.21
C MET A 1 -28.42 3.33 -3.14
N ARG A 2 -28.56 4.53 -2.53
CA ARG A 2 -27.45 5.50 -2.45
C ARG A 2 -26.23 5.00 -1.64
N ASN A 3 -26.46 4.31 -0.52
CA ASN A 3 -25.37 3.70 0.27
C ASN A 3 -24.63 2.56 -0.45
N ASP A 4 -25.31 1.84 -1.35
CA ASP A 4 -24.70 0.71 -2.07
C ASP A 4 -23.78 1.24 -3.19
N GLU A 5 -24.22 2.30 -3.89
CA GLU A 5 -23.42 2.99 -4.90
C GLU A 5 -22.16 3.66 -4.30
N ASP A 6 -22.30 4.31 -3.13
CA ASP A 6 -21.16 4.92 -2.44
C ASP A 6 -20.16 3.85 -1.94
N LEU A 7 -20.65 2.70 -1.49
CA LEU A 7 -19.82 1.57 -1.07
C LEU A 7 -19.06 0.93 -2.25
N ASP A 8 -19.74 0.74 -3.39
CA ASP A 8 -19.13 0.24 -4.61
C ASP A 8 -18.05 1.22 -5.13
N LYS A 9 -18.31 2.54 -5.07
CA LYS A 9 -17.33 3.57 -5.43
C LYS A 9 -16.11 3.53 -4.49
N HIS A 10 -16.33 3.41 -3.18
CA HIS A 10 -15.26 3.29 -2.18
C HIS A 10 -14.32 2.10 -2.49
N TYR A 11 -14.87 0.90 -2.73
CA TYR A 11 -14.05 -0.27 -3.06
C TYR A 11 -13.36 -0.16 -4.42
N ALA A 12 -14.04 0.41 -5.42
CA ALA A 12 -13.46 0.61 -6.74
C ALA A 12 -12.26 1.55 -6.70
N LEU A 13 -12.35 2.67 -5.95
CA LEU A 13 -11.25 3.62 -5.78
C LEU A 13 -10.06 2.99 -5.06
N ALA A 14 -10.29 2.29 -3.95
CA ALA A 14 -9.23 1.59 -3.21
C ALA A 14 -8.52 0.54 -4.08
N THR A 15 -9.29 -0.24 -4.85
CA THR A 15 -8.75 -1.27 -5.75
C THR A 15 -7.92 -0.65 -6.88
N ARG A 16 -8.41 0.43 -7.49
CA ARG A 16 -7.68 1.18 -8.53
C ARG A 16 -6.37 1.74 -7.98
N PHE A 17 -6.42 2.37 -6.81
CA PHE A 17 -5.25 2.89 -6.13
C PHE A 17 -4.22 1.79 -5.83
N ALA A 18 -4.64 0.70 -5.18
CA ALA A 18 -3.76 -0.43 -4.86
C ALA A 18 -3.12 -1.03 -6.12
N THR A 19 -3.90 -1.18 -7.20
CA THR A 19 -3.41 -1.70 -8.49
C THR A 19 -2.35 -0.78 -9.10
N ASN A 20 -2.63 0.52 -9.16
CA ASN A 20 -1.71 1.50 -9.73
C ASN A 20 -0.46 1.62 -8.87
N LEU A 21 -0.60 1.72 -7.55
CA LEU A 21 0.53 1.76 -6.62
C LEU A 21 1.42 0.52 -6.75
N MET A 22 0.80 -0.66 -6.93
CA MET A 22 1.53 -1.90 -7.16
C MET A 22 2.23 -1.94 -8.53
N THR A 23 1.62 -1.48 -9.61
CA THR A 23 2.11 -1.78 -10.97
C THR A 23 2.77 -0.60 -11.67
N GLN A 24 2.23 0.61 -11.47
CA GLN A 24 2.65 1.83 -12.14
C GLN A 24 2.37 3.05 -11.25
N PRO A 25 3.13 3.25 -10.16
CA PRO A 25 2.84 4.31 -9.19
C PRO A 25 2.85 5.71 -9.82
N ASN A 26 3.62 5.91 -10.90
CA ASN A 26 3.66 7.16 -11.66
C ASN A 26 2.36 7.47 -12.43
N ALA A 27 1.41 6.53 -12.51
CA ALA A 27 0.10 6.74 -13.12
C ALA A 27 -0.95 7.31 -12.15
N ILE A 28 -0.63 7.42 -10.85
CA ILE A 28 -1.55 7.99 -9.85
C ILE A 28 -1.58 9.51 -10.04
N THR A 29 -2.76 10.05 -10.36
CA THR A 29 -2.95 11.47 -10.62
C THR A 29 -3.41 12.22 -9.38
N GLY A 30 -3.32 13.56 -9.40
CA GLY A 30 -3.90 14.39 -8.32
C GLY A 30 -5.43 14.29 -8.23
N GLU A 31 -6.09 13.97 -9.35
CA GLU A 31 -7.54 13.73 -9.40
C GLU A 31 -7.90 12.43 -8.67
N ASP A 32 -7.14 11.35 -8.90
CA ASP A 32 -7.32 10.09 -8.15
C ASP A 32 -7.20 10.30 -6.64
N LEU A 33 -6.21 11.09 -6.20
CA LEU A 33 -6.02 11.39 -4.78
C LEU A 33 -7.13 12.27 -4.21
N THR A 34 -7.74 13.12 -5.02
CA THR A 34 -8.88 13.95 -4.60
C THR A 34 -10.11 13.07 -4.39
N GLU A 35 -10.42 12.18 -5.33
CA GLU A 35 -11.53 11.24 -5.21
C GLU A 35 -11.37 10.29 -4.01
N LEU A 36 -10.16 9.79 -3.77
CA LEU A 36 -9.87 8.94 -2.61
C LEU A 36 -10.13 9.66 -1.28
N ARG A 37 -9.75 10.92 -1.17
CA ARG A 37 -9.96 11.72 0.05
C ARG A 37 -11.43 12.05 0.33
N GLU A 38 -12.34 11.79 -0.61
CA GLU A 38 -13.79 11.81 -0.33
C GLU A 38 -14.20 10.69 0.64
N PHE A 39 -13.45 9.58 0.66
CA PHE A 39 -13.81 8.36 1.41
C PHE A 39 -12.77 7.94 2.45
N PHE A 40 -11.52 8.37 2.32
CA PHE A 40 -10.41 7.96 3.19
C PHE A 40 -9.74 9.17 3.85
N THR A 41 -9.35 9.02 5.11
CA THR A 41 -8.44 9.94 5.78
C THR A 41 -7.01 9.75 5.27
N ASP A 42 -6.14 10.75 5.48
CA ASP A 42 -4.72 10.61 5.14
C ASP A 42 -4.07 9.42 5.86
N ASP A 43 -4.43 9.16 7.13
CA ASP A 43 -3.94 7.99 7.89
C ASP A 43 -4.37 6.67 7.22
N GLN A 44 -5.63 6.55 6.79
CA GLN A 44 -6.12 5.35 6.10
C GLN A 44 -5.43 5.17 4.74
N LEU A 45 -5.12 6.26 4.03
CA LEU A 45 -4.36 6.19 2.78
C LEU A 45 -2.91 5.77 3.01
N ILE A 46 -2.29 6.21 4.10
CA ILE A 46 -0.97 5.75 4.52
C ILE A 46 -1.01 4.25 4.85
N GLU A 47 -1.96 3.80 5.66
CA GLU A 47 -2.14 2.38 6.01
C GLU A 47 -2.34 1.52 4.76
N LEU A 48 -3.27 1.90 3.87
CA LEU A 48 -3.51 1.20 2.60
C LEU A 48 -2.24 1.14 1.74
N SER A 49 -1.48 2.23 1.67
CA SER A 49 -0.24 2.28 0.90
C SER A 49 0.81 1.33 1.46
N LEU A 50 0.98 1.31 2.80
CA LEU A 50 1.91 0.43 3.47
C LEU A 50 1.52 -1.05 3.34
N ASP A 51 0.23 -1.37 3.41
CA ASP A 51 -0.26 -2.73 3.19
C ASP A 51 0.05 -3.21 1.77
N VAL A 52 -0.23 -2.40 0.75
CA VAL A 52 0.10 -2.74 -0.64
C VAL A 52 1.61 -2.93 -0.82
N MET A 53 2.44 -2.05 -0.23
CA MET A 53 3.89 -2.17 -0.31
C MET A 53 4.44 -3.38 0.44
N LYS A 54 3.88 -3.71 1.60
CA LYS A 54 4.22 -4.91 2.37
C LYS A 54 4.05 -6.15 1.50
N TRP A 55 2.94 -6.27 0.78
CA TRP A 55 2.67 -7.43 -0.08
C TRP A 55 3.48 -7.42 -1.39
N ASN A 56 4.06 -6.29 -1.78
CA ASN A 56 4.97 -6.22 -2.93
C ASN A 56 6.36 -6.82 -2.67
N TYR A 57 6.65 -7.31 -1.46
CA TYR A 57 7.94 -7.92 -1.12
C TYR A 57 8.33 -9.09 -2.05
N GLN A 58 7.35 -9.82 -2.57
CA GLN A 58 7.54 -10.90 -3.55
C GLN A 58 8.34 -10.48 -4.79
N LYS A 59 8.30 -9.18 -5.15
CA LYS A 59 9.10 -8.63 -6.26
C LYS A 59 10.60 -8.69 -6.00
N VAL A 60 11.02 -8.67 -4.73
CA VAL A 60 12.42 -8.83 -4.35
C VAL A 60 12.91 -10.22 -4.75
N SER A 61 12.17 -11.27 -4.37
CA SER A 61 12.51 -12.64 -4.72
C SER A 61 12.53 -12.84 -6.24
N VAL A 62 11.51 -12.35 -6.95
CA VAL A 62 11.44 -12.39 -8.43
C VAL A 62 12.63 -11.66 -9.07
N ALA A 63 12.95 -10.44 -8.63
CA ALA A 63 14.03 -9.64 -9.22
C ALA A 63 15.42 -10.25 -9.00
N LEU A 64 15.62 -10.93 -7.87
CA LEU A 64 16.88 -11.61 -7.54
C LEU A 64 16.94 -13.04 -8.08
N GLY A 65 15.88 -13.54 -8.71
CA GLY A 65 15.77 -14.93 -9.16
C GLY A 65 15.84 -15.93 -8.00
N THR A 66 15.44 -15.52 -6.79
CA THR A 66 15.38 -16.40 -5.63
C THR A 66 13.97 -16.96 -5.50
N ASP A 67 13.87 -18.27 -5.24
CA ASP A 67 12.58 -18.93 -4.97
C ASP A 67 12.39 -19.12 -3.46
N ARG A 68 12.89 -18.15 -2.68
CA ARG A 68 12.84 -18.17 -1.22
C ARG A 68 11.73 -17.25 -0.73
N GLU A 69 10.84 -17.83 0.06
CA GLU A 69 9.89 -17.10 0.89
C GLU A 69 10.63 -16.41 2.05
N VAL A 70 10.31 -15.14 2.30
CA VAL A 70 10.86 -14.41 3.45
C VAL A 70 10.14 -14.88 4.72
N ARG A 71 10.91 -15.39 5.68
CA ARG A 71 10.37 -15.82 6.98
C ARG A 71 10.72 -14.82 8.07
N GLU A 72 9.86 -14.78 9.08
CA GLU A 72 10.05 -13.95 10.28
C GLU A 72 11.39 -14.28 10.96
N GLY A 73 12.12 -13.25 11.36
CA GLY A 73 13.43 -13.36 12.04
C GLY A 73 14.64 -13.66 11.15
N GLU A 74 14.48 -13.82 9.83
CA GLU A 74 15.61 -14.09 8.92
C GLU A 74 16.27 -12.82 8.35
N LEU A 75 15.58 -11.68 8.41
CA LEU A 75 16.06 -10.37 7.96
C LEU A 75 16.04 -9.39 9.14
N SER A 76 16.93 -8.39 9.11
CA SER A 76 16.88 -7.28 10.04
C SER A 76 15.54 -6.56 9.95
N GLU A 77 14.90 -6.37 11.10
CA GLU A 77 13.59 -5.74 11.19
C GLU A 77 13.72 -4.22 11.15
N LEU A 78 12.80 -3.57 10.43
CA LEU A 78 12.67 -2.12 10.40
C LEU A 78 11.75 -1.66 11.52
N HIS A 79 12.29 -0.88 12.46
CA HIS A 79 11.55 -0.32 13.59
C HIS A 79 11.37 1.18 13.41
N PHE A 80 10.20 1.69 13.77
CA PHE A 80 9.92 3.12 13.87
C PHE A 80 9.69 3.49 15.33
N ASP A 81 10.37 4.52 15.83
CA ASP A 81 10.10 5.05 17.16
C ASP A 81 8.90 6.02 17.17
N ALA A 82 8.54 6.50 18.36
CA ALA A 82 7.41 7.42 18.54
C ALA A 82 7.56 8.77 17.80
N SER A 83 8.77 9.12 17.35
CA SER A 83 9.04 10.31 16.54
C SER A 83 9.08 10.01 15.03
N GLY A 84 8.87 8.75 14.63
CA GLY A 84 8.97 8.28 13.26
C GLY A 84 10.41 8.08 12.78
N LYS A 85 11.40 8.15 13.68
CA LYS A 85 12.78 7.81 13.33
C LYS A 85 12.89 6.30 13.18
N TRP A 86 13.57 5.87 12.12
CA TRP A 86 13.72 4.45 11.80
C TRP A 86 15.10 3.90 12.19
N SER A 87 15.15 2.60 12.50
CA SER A 87 16.37 1.83 12.79
C SER A 87 16.23 0.36 12.41
N PHE A 88 17.35 -0.34 12.23
CA PHE A 88 17.38 -1.80 12.07
C PHE A 88 17.84 -2.48 13.36
N SER A 89 17.22 -3.62 13.69
CA SER A 89 17.70 -4.55 14.72
C SER A 89 18.51 -5.69 14.12
#